data_AF-A0A9E6RG91-F1
#
_entry.id   AF-A0A9E6RG91-F1
#
_cell.length_a   1.000
_cell.length_b   1.000
_cell.length_c   1.000
_cell.angle_alpha   90.00
_cell.angle_beta   90.00
_cell.angle_gamma   90.00
#
_symmetry.space_group_name_H-M   'P 1'
#
loop_
_entity.id
_entity.type
_entity.pdbx_description
1 polymer ?
#
loop_
_entity_poly.entity_id
_entity_poly.type
_entity_poly.pdbx_seq_one_letter_code
_entity_poly.pdbx_strand_id
1 'polypeptide(L)'
;MSDIVERIYEAAALPELWPDLFQDLSNRYEFVGAACSASMRSFQRGISSPGIADVLERFLTGGWQDRNCRAPRTAKLNYEGFVRDQDILTDEEIENEPMYAELLRPAGLGYARAP
;
A
#
# COMPACT_ATOMS: atom_id res chain seq x y z
N MET A 1 -18.21 11.93 15.44
CA MET A 1 -17.24 11.61 14.38
C MET A 1 -15.88 11.88 14.98
N SER A 2 -15.19 10.84 15.47
CA SER A 2 -13.78 11.01 15.86
C SER A 2 -13.01 11.43 14.62
N ASP A 3 -12.11 12.40 14.80
CA ASP A 3 -11.24 12.88 13.73
C ASP A 3 -10.40 11.71 13.23
N ILE A 4 -10.19 11.60 11.92
CA ILE A 4 -9.31 10.58 11.36
C ILE A 4 -7.91 10.67 11.98
N VAL A 5 -7.49 11.89 12.33
CA VAL A 5 -6.22 12.17 13.00
C VAL A 5 -6.15 11.48 14.36
N GLU A 6 -7.20 11.55 15.18
CA GLU A 6 -7.25 10.89 16.50
C GLU A 6 -7.14 9.37 16.35
N ARG A 7 -7.89 8.78 15.42
CA ARG A 7 -7.84 7.33 15.16
C ARG A 7 -6.48 6.86 14.67
N ILE A 8 -5.77 7.68 13.90
CA ILE A 8 -4.39 7.41 13.50
C ILE A 8 -3.47 7.39 14.74
N TYR A 9 -3.63 8.35 15.66
CA TYR A 9 -2.85 8.36 16.91
C TYR A 9 -3.19 7.18 17.83
N GLU A 10 -4.45 6.78 17.92
CA GLU A 10 -4.86 5.59 18.67
C GLU A 10 -4.25 4.31 18.06
N ALA A 11 -4.34 4.15 16.74
CA ALA A 11 -3.75 3.00 16.03
C ALA A 11 -2.21 2.98 16.11
N ALA A 12 -1.57 4.15 16.22
CA ALA A 12 -0.14 4.23 16.47
C ALA A 12 0.25 3.66 17.85
N ALA A 13 -0.64 3.79 18.86
CA ALA A 13 -0.45 3.20 20.18
C ALA A 13 -0.90 1.72 20.25
N LEU A 14 -1.95 1.35 19.51
CA LEU A 14 -2.57 0.02 19.46
C LEU A 14 -2.62 -0.50 18.03
N PRO A 15 -1.59 -1.24 17.57
CA PRO A 15 -1.48 -1.66 16.19
C PRO A 15 -2.65 -2.52 15.67
N GLU A 16 -3.40 -3.18 16.56
CA GLU A 16 -4.60 -3.95 16.24
C GLU A 16 -5.74 -3.11 15.65
N LEU A 17 -5.72 -1.78 15.80
CA LEU A 17 -6.75 -0.89 15.28
C LEU A 17 -6.55 -0.50 13.81
N TRP A 18 -5.35 -0.74 13.25
CA TRP A 18 -5.02 -0.38 11.86
C TRP A 18 -5.90 -1.06 10.81
N PRO A 19 -6.19 -2.38 10.88
CA PRO A 19 -7.04 -3.04 9.88
C PRO A 19 -8.42 -2.40 9.77
N ASP A 20 -9.06 -2.09 10.90
CA ASP A 20 -10.39 -1.48 10.94
C ASP A 20 -10.35 -0.03 10.45
N LEU A 21 -9.31 0.73 10.84
CA LEU A 21 -9.08 2.08 10.35
C LEU A 21 -8.89 2.10 8.82
N PHE A 22 -8.11 1.17 8.28
CA PHE A 22 -7.90 1.03 6.84
C PHE A 22 -9.18 0.61 6.12
N GLN A 23 -9.98 -0.29 6.71
CA GLN A 23 -11.25 -0.69 6.13
C GLN A 23 -12.23 0.49 6.06
N ASP A 24 -12.33 1.28 7.14
CA ASP A 24 -13.20 2.45 7.18
C ASP A 24 -12.79 3.51 6.16
N LEU A 25 -11.48 3.78 6.03
CA LEU A 25 -10.95 4.67 5.01
C LEU A 25 -11.26 4.17 3.60
N SER A 26 -11.08 2.86 3.37
CA SER A 26 -11.34 2.24 2.07
C SER A 26 -12.82 2.35 1.71
N ASN A 27 -13.73 2.09 2.66
CA ASN A 27 -15.16 2.24 2.45
C ASN A 27 -15.57 3.70 2.17
N ARG A 28 -14.96 4.66 2.88
CA ARG A 28 -15.30 6.09 2.78
C ARG A 28 -14.87 6.71 1.45
N TYR A 29 -13.74 6.27 0.92
CA TYR A 29 -13.14 6.83 -0.30
C TYR A 29 -13.17 5.85 -1.48
N GLU A 30 -13.95 4.78 -1.36
CA GLU A 30 -14.15 3.76 -2.41
C GLU A 30 -12.84 3.14 -2.92
N PHE A 31 -11.88 2.95 -2.00
CA PHE A 31 -10.66 2.20 -2.29
C PHE A 31 -10.88 0.70 -2.10
N VAL A 32 -10.16 -0.11 -2.87
CA VAL A 32 -10.17 -1.57 -2.73
C VAL A 32 -9.60 -2.01 -1.38
N GLY A 33 -8.67 -1.24 -0.83
CA GLY A 33 -8.04 -1.48 0.46
C GLY A 33 -6.87 -0.55 0.72
N ALA A 34 -6.30 -0.64 1.92
CA ALA A 34 -5.06 0.03 2.29
C ALA A 34 -4.13 -0.92 3.03
N ALA A 35 -2.82 -0.78 2.80
CA ALA A 35 -1.80 -1.57 3.46
C ALA A 35 -0.57 -0.71 3.76
N CYS A 36 0.04 -0.95 4.91
CA CYS A 36 1.34 -0.43 5.27
C CYS A 36 2.28 -1.61 5.46
N SER A 37 3.50 -1.48 4.93
CA SER A 37 4.59 -2.42 5.20
C SER A 37 5.79 -1.66 5.75
N ALA A 38 6.44 -2.27 6.73
CA ALA A 38 7.68 -1.78 7.32
C ALA A 38 8.72 -2.90 7.22
N SER A 39 9.81 -2.61 6.52
CA SER A 39 10.92 -3.54 6.32
C SER A 39 12.22 -2.94 6.87
N MET A 40 12.87 -3.68 7.76
CA MET A 40 14.24 -3.48 8.23
C MET A 40 15.04 -4.76 8.01
N ARG A 41 16.37 -4.68 8.06
CA ARG A 41 17.27 -5.83 7.80
C ARG A 41 16.95 -7.09 8.60
N SER A 42 16.36 -6.97 9.79
CA SER A 42 16.03 -8.08 10.70
C SER A 42 14.54 -8.34 10.86
N PHE A 43 13.68 -7.53 10.23
CA PHE A 43 12.25 -7.57 10.50
C PHE A 43 11.44 -7.03 9.34
N GLN A 44 10.40 -7.78 8.99
CA GLN A 44 9.44 -7.39 7.99
C GLN A 44 8.03 -7.58 8.55
N ARG A 45 7.26 -6.51 8.56
CA ARG A 45 5.86 -6.52 8.95
C ARG A 45 5.01 -5.79 7.94
N GLY A 46 3.76 -6.20 7.86
CA GLY A 46 2.73 -5.44 7.21
C GLY A 46 1.44 -5.50 7.99
N ILE A 47 0.62 -4.48 7.80
CA ILE A 47 -0.75 -4.41 8.28
C ILE A 47 -1.61 -3.92 7.11
N SER A 48 -2.78 -4.51 6.92
CA SER A 48 -3.70 -4.13 5.85
C SER A 48 -5.14 -4.16 6.31
N SER A 49 -6.01 -3.54 5.52
CA SER A 49 -7.44 -3.84 5.55
C SER A 49 -7.66 -5.32 5.17
N PRO A 50 -8.71 -5.97 5.71
CA PRO A 50 -9.03 -7.37 5.44
C PRO A 50 -9.10 -7.73 3.95
N GLY A 51 -9.68 -6.85 3.12
CA GLY A 51 -9.89 -7.11 1.69
C GLY A 51 -8.63 -7.27 0.83
N ILE A 52 -7.46 -6.88 1.32
CA ILE A 52 -6.18 -7.01 0.59
C ILE A 52 -5.10 -7.73 1.40
N ALA A 53 -5.48 -8.42 2.48
CA ALA A 53 -4.53 -9.14 3.34
C ALA A 53 -3.72 -10.20 2.57
N ASP A 54 -4.38 -10.96 1.69
CA ASP A 54 -3.71 -11.97 0.86
C ASP A 54 -2.69 -11.34 -0.11
N VAL A 55 -2.97 -10.14 -0.61
CA VAL A 55 -2.05 -9.41 -1.49
C VAL A 55 -0.83 -8.95 -0.70
N LEU A 56 -1.04 -8.44 0.51
CA LEU A 56 0.05 -8.05 1.39
C LEU A 56 0.90 -9.27 1.77
N GLU A 57 0.31 -10.41 2.09
CA GLU A 57 1.07 -11.64 2.36
C GLU A 57 1.92 -12.06 1.17
N ARG A 58 1.35 -12.07 -0.04
CA ARG A 58 2.09 -12.35 -1.29
C ARG A 58 3.17 -11.32 -1.57
N PHE A 59 2.92 -10.05 -1.23
CA PHE A 59 3.92 -8.97 -1.32
C PHE A 59 5.13 -9.29 -0.42
N LEU A 60 4.87 -9.65 0.84
CA LEU A 60 5.92 -9.88 1.83
C LEU A 60 6.70 -11.19 1.55
N THR A 61 5.99 -12.27 1.24
CA THR A 61 6.59 -13.59 0.96
C THR A 61 7.29 -13.65 -0.40
N GLY A 62 6.81 -12.89 -1.39
CA GLY A 62 7.39 -12.81 -2.73
C GLY A 62 8.65 -11.94 -2.84
N GLY A 63 9.11 -11.35 -1.73
CA GLY A 63 10.31 -10.51 -1.71
C GLY A 63 10.14 -9.16 -2.42
N TRP A 64 8.90 -8.69 -2.57
CA TRP A 64 8.60 -7.51 -3.37
C TRP A 64 9.09 -6.21 -2.73
N GLN A 65 9.39 -6.20 -1.42
CA GLN A 65 10.02 -5.06 -0.75
C GLN A 65 11.38 -4.69 -1.36
N ASP A 66 12.15 -5.68 -1.84
CA ASP A 66 13.48 -5.47 -2.42
C ASP A 66 13.44 -5.34 -3.94
N ARG A 67 12.40 -5.91 -4.58
CA ARG A 67 12.24 -5.91 -6.04
C ARG A 67 11.48 -4.71 -6.57
N ASN A 68 10.63 -4.07 -5.76
CA ASN A 68 9.79 -2.99 -6.27
C ASN A 68 10.62 -1.74 -6.60
N CYS A 69 10.34 -1.16 -7.76
CA CYS A 69 10.96 0.11 -8.17
C CYS A 69 10.40 1.34 -7.44
N ARG A 70 9.26 1.22 -6.75
CA ARG A 70 8.55 2.35 -6.12
C ARG A 70 9.31 2.93 -4.94
N ALA A 71 9.72 2.10 -3.98
CA ALA A 71 10.39 2.52 -2.76
C ALA A 71 11.65 3.37 -2.99
N PRO A 72 12.60 2.99 -3.87
CA PRO A 72 13.77 3.83 -4.13
C PRO A 72 13.43 5.11 -4.91
N ARG A 73 12.36 5.14 -5.71
CA ARG A 73 11.94 6.34 -6.46
C ARG A 73 11.23 7.35 -5.56
N THR A 74 10.30 6.89 -4.71
CA THR A 74 9.64 7.76 -3.72
C THR A 74 10.63 8.33 -2.71
N ALA A 75 11.62 7.53 -2.27
CA ALA A 75 12.68 8.02 -1.38
C ALA A 75 13.51 9.16 -2.02
N LYS A 76 13.72 9.14 -3.35
CA LYS A 76 14.45 10.19 -4.07
C LYS A 76 13.66 11.49 -4.22
N LEU A 77 12.33 11.45 -4.19
CA LEU A 77 11.50 12.66 -4.28
C LEU A 77 11.64 13.53 -3.02
N ASN A 78 12.02 12.94 -1.87
CA ASN A 78 12.08 13.62 -0.58
C ASN A 78 10.82 14.48 -0.30
N TYR A 79 9.66 13.94 -0.68
CA TYR A 79 8.38 14.64 -0.61
C TYR A 79 7.64 14.22 0.66
N GLU A 80 7.32 15.19 1.50
CA GLU A 80 6.52 14.99 2.72
C GLU A 80 5.04 14.93 2.34
N GLY A 81 4.58 13.75 1.92
CA GLY A 81 3.18 13.55 1.56
C GLY A 81 2.90 12.26 0.80
N PHE A 82 1.69 12.17 0.25
CA PHE A 82 1.28 11.05 -0.59
C PHE A 82 1.81 11.23 -2.01
N VAL A 83 2.37 10.15 -2.56
CA VAL A 83 2.89 10.07 -3.92
C VAL A 83 2.08 9.03 -4.67
N ARG A 84 1.62 9.36 -5.89
CA ARG A 84 0.95 8.40 -6.75
C ARG A 84 1.99 7.69 -7.61
N ASP A 85 1.66 6.49 -8.07
CA ASP A 85 2.55 5.74 -8.96
C ASP A 85 2.87 6.52 -10.26
N GLN A 86 1.90 7.28 -10.80
CA GLN A 86 2.09 8.17 -11.96
C GLN A 86 3.07 9.32 -11.73
N ASP A 87 3.31 9.70 -10.46
CA ASP A 87 4.25 10.77 -10.14
C ASP A 87 5.72 10.27 -10.20
N ILE A 88 5.93 8.95 -10.25
CA ILE A 88 7.25 8.30 -10.23
C ILE A 88 7.50 7.32 -11.38
N LEU A 89 6.46 6.87 -12.07
CA LEU A 89 6.51 5.88 -13.13
C LEU A 89 5.69 6.36 -14.33
N THR A 90 6.20 6.14 -15.54
CA THR A 90 5.41 6.32 -16.76
C THR A 90 4.43 5.15 -16.94
N ASP A 91 3.39 5.33 -17.76
CA ASP A 91 2.44 4.25 -18.07
C ASP A 91 3.14 3.02 -18.69
N GLU A 92 4.18 3.24 -19.50
CA GLU A 92 5.00 2.16 -20.08
C GLU A 92 5.81 1.42 -19.01
N GLU A 93 6.36 2.13 -18.02
CA GLU A 93 7.07 1.51 -16.90
C GLU A 93 6.11 0.69 -16.02
N ILE A 94 4.89 1.20 -15.78
CA ILE A 94 3.84 0.48 -15.04
C ILE A 94 3.44 -0.78 -15.79
N GLU A 95 3.29 -0.72 -17.11
CA GLU A 95 2.90 -1.88 -17.93
C GLU A 95 3.94 -3.00 -17.89
N ASN A 96 5.22 -2.64 -17.87
CA ASN A 96 6.32 -3.59 -17.93
C ASN A 96 6.85 -4.02 -16.55
N GLU A 97 6.38 -3.44 -15.45
CA GLU A 97 6.86 -3.82 -14.12
C GLU A 97 6.25 -5.18 -13.67
N PRO A 98 7.10 -6.19 -13.37
CA PRO A 98 6.68 -7.45 -12.77
C PRO A 98 5.71 -7.32 -11.58
N MET A 99 5.86 -6.33 -10.71
CA MET A 99 4.97 -6.18 -9.54
C MET A 99 3.52 -5.86 -9.96
N TYR A 100 3.32 -5.06 -11.01
CA TYR A 100 1.96 -4.79 -11.50
C TYR A 100 1.38 -6.03 -12.16
N ALA A 101 2.15 -6.71 -13.01
CA ALA A 101 1.71 -7.88 -13.75
C ALA A 101 1.47 -9.13 -12.87
N GLU A 102 2.37 -9.42 -11.93
CA GLU A 102 2.38 -10.68 -11.16
C GLU A 102 1.63 -10.60 -9.83
N LEU A 103 1.57 -9.41 -9.21
CA LEU A 103 1.00 -9.23 -7.87
C LEU A 103 -0.28 -8.38 -7.88
N LEU A 104 -0.22 -7.17 -8.44
CA LEU A 104 -1.32 -6.21 -8.29
C LEU A 104 -2.50 -6.52 -9.20
N ARG A 105 -2.29 -6.66 -10.52
CA ARG A 105 -3.38 -6.90 -11.49
C ARG A 105 -4.17 -8.18 -11.25
N PRO A 106 -3.55 -9.32 -10.90
CA PRO A 106 -4.29 -10.53 -10.57
C PRO A 106 -5.20 -10.37 -9.34
N ALA A 107 -4.90 -9.40 -8.46
CA ALA A 107 -5.71 -9.07 -7.29
C ALA A 107 -6.72 -7.94 -7.55
N GLY A 108 -6.91 -7.50 -8.79
CA GLY A 108 -7.76 -6.36 -9.14
C GLY A 108 -7.19 -5.01 -8.71
N LEU A 109 -5.89 -4.96 -8.39
CA LEU A 109 -5.14 -3.76 -8.00
C LEU A 109 -4.21 -3.33 -9.14
N GLY A 110 -3.53 -2.20 -8.99
CA GLY A 110 -2.52 -1.75 -9.95
C GLY A 110 -3.06 -1.04 -11.18
N TYR A 111 -4.37 -0.85 -11.30
CA TYR A 111 -5.05 0.34 -11.81
C TYR A 111 -6.58 0.16 -11.69
N ALA A 112 -7.27 1.10 -11.07
CA ALA A 112 -8.70 1.28 -11.30
C ALA A 112 -8.85 2.25 -12.46
N ARG A 113 -9.26 1.75 -13.62
CA ARG A 113 -9.96 2.60 -14.58
C ARG A 113 -11.35 2.84 -13.98
N ALA A 114 -11.64 4.06 -13.52
CA ALA A 114 -13.03 4.45 -13.41
C ALA A 114 -13.65 4.37 -14.82
N PRO A 115 -14.87 3.82 -14.99
CA PRO A 115 -15.65 4.16 -16.17
C PRO A 115 -15.83 5.68 -16.29
#